data_AF-A0A6A6WMY7-F1
#
_entry.id   AF-A0A6A6WMY7-F1
#
_cell.length_a   1.000
_cell.length_b   1.000
_cell.length_c   1.000
_cell.angle_alpha   90.00
_cell.angle_beta   90.00
_cell.angle_gamma   90.00
#
_symmetry.space_group_name_H-M   'P 1'
#
loop_
_entity.id
_entity.type
_entity.pdbx_description
1 polymer ?
#
loop_
_entity_poly.entity_id
_entity_poly.type
_entity_poly.pdbx_seq_one_letter_code
_entity_poly.pdbx_strand_id
1 'polypeptide(L)' 'IQLAISDFNAGVYRSQRAAAKAYNIPLSTFYGRLHGATTSANSYQHQQRLSP' A
#
# COMPACT_ATOMS: atom_id res chain seq x y z
N ILE A 1 -2.76 2.62 5.06
CA ILE A 1 -2.33 1.46 4.24
C ILE A 1 -1.02 1.73 3.48
N GLN A 2 -0.85 2.87 2.79
CA GLN A 2 0.40 3.22 2.06
C GLN A 2 1.67 3.11 2.92
N LEU A 3 1.65 3.66 4.15
CA LEU A 3 2.75 3.54 5.11
C LEU A 3 3.11 2.08 5.43
N ALA A 4 2.11 1.22 5.66
CA ALA A 4 2.32 -0.19 5.94
C ALA A 4 2.99 -0.94 4.77
N ILE A 5 2.69 -0.55 3.53
CA ILE A 5 3.33 -1.10 2.32
C ILE A 5 4.77 -0.59 2.20
N SER A 6 4.99 0.70 2.46
CA SER A 6 6.34 1.29 2.47
C SER A 6 7.24 0.61 3.49
N ASP A 7 6.76 0.40 4.71
CA ASP A 7 7.52 -0.24 5.78
C ASP A 7 7.76 -1.74 5.52
N PHE A 8 6.80 -2.42 4.90
CA PHE A 8 7.01 -3.79 4.44
C PHE A 8 8.07 -3.85 3.33
N ASN A 9 8.01 -2.96 2.33
CA ASN A 9 8.99 -2.89 1.23
C ASN A 9 10.38 -2.45 1.72
N ALA A 10 10.45 -1.62 2.76
CA ALA A 10 11.69 -1.21 3.42
C ALA A 10 12.28 -2.32 4.32
N GLY A 11 11.60 -3.47 4.46
CA GLY A 11 12.07 -4.60 5.24
C GLY A 11 11.90 -4.45 6.76
N VAL A 12 11.16 -3.44 7.22
CA VAL A 12 10.86 -3.21 8.65
C VAL A 12 10.11 -4.41 9.24
N TYR A 13 9.23 -5.02 8.45
CA TYR A 13 8.47 -6.20 8.83
C TYR A 13 8.87 -7.43 8.01
N ARG A 14 9.16 -8.53 8.70
CA ARG A 14 9.57 -9.82 8.09
C ARG A 14 8.49 -10.48 7.22
N SER A 15 7.22 -10.07 7.35
CA SER A 15 6.11 -10.66 6.59
C SER A 15 4.95 -9.68 6.42
N GLN A 16 4.15 -9.89 5.37
CA GLN A 16 2.92 -9.12 5.12
C GLN A 16 1.94 -9.21 6.30
N ARG A 17 1.87 -10.36 6.99
CA ARG A 17 1.05 -10.53 8.21
C ARG A 17 1.51 -9.66 9.36
N ALA A 18 2.82 -9.53 9.56
CA ALA A 18 3.36 -8.69 10.63
C ALA A 18 3.06 -7.21 10.36
N ALA A 19 3.25 -6.75 9.13
CA ALA A 19 2.89 -5.40 8.72
C ALA A 19 1.37 -5.14 8.85
N ALA A 20 0.54 -6.05 8.34
CA ALA A 20 -0.92 -5.93 8.44
C ALA A 20 -1.40 -5.86 9.89
N LYS A 21 -0.83 -6.69 10.78
CA LYS A 21 -1.13 -6.67 12.22
C LYS A 21 -0.68 -5.37 12.90
N ALA A 22 0.53 -4.90 12.61
CA ALA A 22 1.07 -3.68 13.20
C ALA A 22 0.22 -2.44 12.89
N TYR A 23 -0.40 -2.41 11.71
CA TYR A 23 -1.26 -1.32 11.28
C TYR A 23 -2.77 -1.59 11.45
N ASN A 24 -3.16 -2.70 12.08
CA ASN A 24 -4.56 -3.13 12.21
C ASN A 24 -5.33 -3.16 10.87
N ILE A 25 -4.67 -3.66 9.82
CA ILE A 25 -5.25 -3.80 8.48
C ILE A 25 -5.58 -5.29 8.25
N PRO A 26 -6.73 -5.63 7.67
CA PRO A 26 -7.01 -7.00 7.23
C PRO A 26 -5.97 -7.48 6.20
N LEU A 27 -5.49 -8.72 6.34
CA LEU A 27 -4.48 -9.28 5.45
C LEU A 27 -4.93 -9.31 3.99
N SER A 28 -6.21 -9.61 3.73
CA SER A 28 -6.79 -9.60 2.38
C SER A 28 -6.73 -8.22 1.74
N THR A 29 -7.04 -7.17 2.50
CA THR A 29 -6.92 -5.78 2.08
C THR A 29 -5.47 -5.39 1.83
N PHE A 30 -4.56 -5.80 2.72
CA PHE A 30 -3.13 -5.53 2.57
C PHE A 30 -2.55 -6.20 1.33
N TYR A 31 -2.87 -7.48 1.10
CA TYR A 31 -2.48 -8.24 -0.09
C TYR A 31 -3.05 -7.61 -1.37
N GLY A 32 -4.36 -7.35 -1.41
CA GLY A 32 -5.00 -6.70 -2.56
C GLY A 32 -4.39 -5.34 -2.87
N ARG A 33 -3.98 -4.58 -1.84
CA ARG A 33 -3.28 -3.32 -2.04
C ARG A 33 -1.83 -3.51 -2.44
N LEU A 34 -1.11 -4.51 -1.95
CA LEU A 34 0.28 -4.76 -2.33
C LEU A 34 0.40 -5.21 -3.80
N HIS A 35 -0.53 -6.05 -4.26
CA HIS A 35 -0.60 -6.52 -5.64
C HIS A 35 -1.30 -5.54 -6.59
N GLY A 36 -2.24 -4.72 -6.09
CA GLY A 36 -2.96 -3.69 -6.87
C GLY A 36 -2.36 -2.28 -6.80
N ALA A 37 -1.43 -2.00 -5.87
CA ALA A 37 -0.77 -0.68 -5.75
C ALA A 37 0.14 -0.37 -6.93
N THR A 38 0.62 -1.39 -7.64
CA THR A 38 1.33 -1.23 -8.92
C THR A 38 0.51 -0.40 -9.92
N THR A 39 -0.82 -0.52 -9.92
CA THR A 39 -1.70 0.26 -10.80
C THR A 39 -2.00 1.66 -10.25
N SER A 40 -2.12 1.82 -8.93
CA SER A 40 -2.55 3.11 -8.34
C SER A 40 -1.45 4.14 -8.20
N ALA A 41 -0.18 3.77 -8.02
CA ALA A 41 0.93 4.73 -8.02
C ALA A 41 0.99 5.56 -9.32
N ASN A 42 0.72 4.94 -10.47
CA ASN A 42 0.59 5.63 -11.76
C ASN A 42 -0.74 6.39 -11.91
N SER A 43 -1.77 6.04 -11.14
CA SER A 43 -3.10 6.67 -11.21
C SER A 43 -3.13 8.02 -10.48
N TYR A 44 -2.43 8.14 -9.34
CA TYR A 44 -2.36 9.41 -8.59
C TYR A 44 -1.65 10.52 -9.37
N GLN A 45 -0.68 10.17 -10.23
CA GLN A 45 -0.04 11.15 -11.13
C GLN A 45 -0.99 11.66 -12.22
N HIS A 46 -2.00 10.88 -12.63
CA HIS A 46 -2.94 11.28 -13.69
C HIS A 46 -4.15 12.08 -13.19
N GLN A 47 -4.51 11.99 -11.91
CA GLN A 47 -5.70 12.65 -11.36
C GLN A 47 -5.47 14.07 -10.84
N GLN A 48 -4.21 14.55 -10.77
CA GLN A 48 -3.90 15.91 -10.27
C GLN A 48 -3.84 17.01 -11.34
N ARG A 49 -4.29 16.75 -12.58
CA ARG A 49 -4.50 17.80 -13.58
C ARG A 49 -5.97 17.91 -13.97
N LEU A 50 -6.80 18.31 -13.01
CA LEU A 50 -8.11 18.90 -13.28
C LEU A 50 -8.27 20.14 -12.39
N SER A 51 -7.79 21.27 -12.90
CA SER A 51 -8.18 22.60 -12.44
C SER A 51 -7.74 23.64 -13.48
N PRO A 52 -8.48 24.75 -13.63
CA PRO A 52 -9.90 24.93 -13.96
C PRO A 52 -10.13 25.15 -15.47
#